data_AF-A0A533RRT6-F1
#
_entry.id   AF-A0A533RRT6-F1
#
_cell.length_a   1.000
_cell.length_b   1.000
_cell.length_c   1.000
_cell.angle_alpha   90.00
_cell.angle_beta   90.00
_cell.angle_gamma   90.00
#
_symmetry.space_group_name_H-M   'P 1'
#
loop_
_entity.id
_entity.type
_entity.pdbx_description
1 polymer ?
#
loop_
_entity_poly.entity_id
_entity_poly.type
_entity_poly.pdbx_seq_one_letter_code
_entity_poly.pdbx_strand_id
1 'polypeptide(L)'
;MARWREYASAREDAARVDALSLQLAEDTSRLEAAGLSGDEALLVALRRIAEEDDATRRFIAENAAGFLAAPAATGHAPDDVAEGSKREFAVALLCAVAAAIAVKLPLLFGYRLEGDGAEFYLLNLSLLVLPFLAAYLAWAKRPPRWQMGAVAGVFVAGAVAVNAYPFVDGGSTQTLTAIHLPVLLWLTLGVVAGAALWRTVAARMEFTRFTGEWFITYALIAMGGGVLSGITVGVFDAIGLSTETVVSEWVIPCGAAGAVVIAAWLVEGRRNLVGGVAPMRAVVHLRRVRRGG
;
A
#
# COMPACT_ATOMS: atom_id res chain seq x y z
N MET A 1 -0.68 15.40 -28.67
CA MET A 1 -1.34 16.10 -29.80
C MET A 1 -0.90 15.58 -31.18
N ALA A 2 0.40 15.54 -31.51
CA ALA A 2 0.90 15.12 -32.84
C ALA A 2 0.44 13.72 -33.30
N ARG A 3 0.53 12.71 -32.41
CA ARG A 3 0.07 11.33 -32.70
C ARG A 3 -1.42 11.21 -33.03
N TRP A 4 -2.28 12.00 -32.37
CA TRP A 4 -3.72 12.01 -32.67
C TRP A 4 -3.97 12.68 -34.03
N ARG A 5 -3.28 13.79 -34.34
CA ARG A 5 -3.42 14.50 -35.62
C ARG A 5 -3.01 13.61 -36.80
N GLU A 6 -1.90 12.88 -36.65
CA GLU A 6 -1.45 11.89 -37.64
C GLU A 6 -2.51 10.79 -37.86
N TYR A 7 -3.04 10.22 -36.78
CA TYR A 7 -4.09 9.20 -36.86
C TYR A 7 -5.39 9.71 -37.50
N ALA A 8 -5.83 10.92 -37.14
CA ALA A 8 -7.05 11.54 -37.65
C ALA A 8 -6.89 11.95 -39.13
N SER A 9 -5.72 12.48 -39.51
CA SER A 9 -5.41 12.86 -40.91
C SER A 9 -5.42 11.69 -41.89
N ALA A 10 -5.19 10.46 -41.40
CA ALA A 10 -5.25 9.26 -42.21
C ALA A 10 -6.69 8.76 -42.50
N ARG A 11 -7.71 9.31 -41.82
CA ARG A 11 -9.07 8.74 -41.80
C ARG A 11 -10.19 9.78 -41.96
N GLU A 12 -9.91 11.05 -41.70
CA GLU A 12 -10.87 12.15 -41.81
C GLU A 12 -10.38 13.24 -42.74
N ASP A 13 -11.31 14.11 -43.15
CA ASP A 13 -11.01 15.26 -44.01
C ASP A 13 -10.13 16.28 -43.26
N ALA A 14 -9.19 16.90 -43.98
CA ALA A 14 -8.22 17.85 -43.42
C ALA A 14 -8.91 19.02 -42.69
N ALA A 15 -10.02 19.53 -43.26
CA ALA A 15 -10.80 20.60 -42.65
C ALA A 15 -11.42 20.19 -41.30
N ARG A 16 -11.81 18.92 -41.15
CA ARG A 16 -12.38 18.36 -39.92
C ARG A 16 -11.29 18.18 -38.87
N VAL A 17 -10.14 17.63 -39.25
CA VAL A 17 -8.98 17.43 -38.37
C VAL A 17 -8.45 18.77 -37.85
N ASP A 18 -8.38 19.79 -38.70
CA ASP A 18 -7.92 21.12 -38.30
C ASP A 18 -8.89 21.77 -37.30
N ALA A 19 -10.20 21.69 -37.55
CA ALA A 19 -11.22 22.20 -36.63
C ALA A 19 -11.16 21.50 -35.26
N LEU A 20 -11.06 20.17 -35.23
CA LEU A 20 -10.94 19.39 -34.00
C LEU A 20 -9.62 19.67 -33.27
N SER A 21 -8.53 19.89 -34.01
CA SER A 21 -7.22 20.21 -33.41
C SER A 21 -7.23 21.57 -32.72
N LEU A 22 -7.93 22.54 -33.31
CA LEU A 22 -8.11 23.87 -32.73
C LEU A 22 -8.95 23.81 -31.46
N GLN A 23 -10.07 23.07 -31.53
CA GLN A 23 -10.94 22.85 -30.37
C GLN A 23 -10.20 22.14 -29.23
N LEU A 24 -9.37 21.14 -29.54
CA LEU A 24 -8.55 20.44 -28.55
C LEU A 24 -7.52 21.37 -27.89
N ALA A 25 -6.87 22.24 -28.67
CA ALA A 25 -5.92 23.23 -28.14
C ALA A 25 -6.60 24.26 -27.22
N GLU A 26 -7.78 24.74 -27.61
CA GLU A 26 -8.56 25.71 -26.85
C GLU A 26 -9.07 25.12 -25.53
N ASP A 27 -9.65 23.91 -25.57
CA ASP A 27 -10.12 23.22 -24.37
C ASP A 27 -8.95 22.87 -23.43
N THR A 28 -7.79 22.48 -23.97
CA THR A 28 -6.58 22.22 -23.17
C THR A 28 -6.11 23.50 -22.46
N SER A 29 -5.97 24.61 -23.19
CA SER A 29 -5.53 25.90 -22.63
C SER A 29 -6.50 26.42 -21.55
N ARG A 30 -7.80 26.20 -21.76
CA ARG A 30 -8.84 26.58 -20.78
C ARG A 30 -8.76 25.75 -19.49
N LEU A 31 -8.46 24.47 -19.61
CA LEU A 31 -8.31 23.57 -18.45
C LEU A 31 -6.99 23.82 -17.71
N GLU A 32 -5.91 24.14 -18.42
CA GLU A 32 -4.66 24.60 -17.82
C GLU A 32 -4.85 25.89 -17.01
N ALA A 33 -5.60 26.86 -17.55
CA ALA A 33 -5.97 28.08 -16.83
C ALA A 33 -6.85 27.82 -15.60
N ALA A 34 -7.55 26.69 -15.54
CA ALA A 34 -8.33 26.24 -14.39
C ALA A 34 -7.48 25.44 -13.36
N GLY A 35 -6.18 25.28 -13.60
CA GLY A 35 -5.22 24.66 -12.69
C GLY A 35 -4.95 23.17 -12.95
N LEU A 36 -5.40 22.63 -14.09
CA LEU A 36 -5.01 21.27 -14.50
C LEU A 36 -3.61 21.27 -15.11
N SER A 37 -2.88 20.16 -14.97
CA SER A 37 -1.62 19.96 -15.68
C SER A 37 -1.88 19.82 -17.19
N GLY A 38 -0.93 20.23 -18.05
CA GLY A 38 -1.16 20.24 -19.50
C GLY A 38 -1.50 18.87 -20.10
N ASP A 39 -0.90 17.80 -19.56
CA ASP A 39 -1.22 16.44 -19.98
C ASP A 39 -2.63 16.00 -19.52
N GLU A 40 -3.03 16.38 -18.30
CA GLU A 40 -4.36 16.08 -17.77
C GLU A 40 -5.44 16.87 -18.52
N ALA A 41 -5.19 18.15 -18.79
CA ALA A 41 -6.03 19.02 -19.59
C ALA A 41 -6.23 18.44 -21.00
N LEU A 42 -5.16 17.95 -21.63
CA LEU A 42 -5.22 17.31 -22.95
C LEU A 42 -6.04 16.02 -22.93
N LEU A 43 -5.88 15.16 -21.92
CA LEU A 43 -6.64 13.91 -21.80
C LEU A 43 -8.14 14.15 -21.58
N VAL A 44 -8.49 15.15 -20.76
CA VAL A 44 -9.88 15.55 -20.53
C VAL A 44 -10.49 16.15 -21.80
N ALA A 45 -9.76 17.01 -22.50
CA ALA A 45 -10.21 17.60 -23.76
C ALA A 45 -10.40 16.51 -24.85
N LEU A 46 -9.45 15.58 -24.99
CA LEU A 46 -9.53 14.47 -25.95
C LEU A 46 -10.73 13.57 -25.67
N ARG A 47 -11.01 13.28 -24.40
CA ARG A 47 -12.18 12.48 -24.01
C ARG A 47 -13.49 13.20 -24.30
N ARG A 48 -13.56 14.51 -24.06
CA ARG A 48 -14.74 15.31 -24.36
C ARG A 48 -15.05 15.30 -25.86
N ILE A 49 -14.03 15.43 -26.71
CA ILE A 49 -14.17 15.32 -28.16
C ILE A 49 -14.64 13.92 -28.57
N ALA A 50 -14.12 12.85 -27.93
CA ALA A 50 -14.54 11.47 -28.21
C ALA A 50 -16.01 11.14 -27.85
N GLU A 51 -16.66 11.95 -27.01
CA GLU A 51 -18.11 11.81 -26.77
C GLU A 51 -18.91 12.21 -28.01
N GLU A 52 -18.42 13.16 -28.79
CA GLU A 52 -19.10 13.74 -29.96
C GLU A 52 -18.53 13.22 -31.30
N ASP A 53 -17.33 12.63 -31.29
CA ASP A 53 -16.57 12.24 -32.48
C ASP A 53 -16.15 10.76 -32.49
N ASP A 54 -16.59 10.01 -33.51
CA ASP A 54 -16.37 8.57 -33.63
C ASP A 54 -14.92 8.20 -33.98
N ALA A 55 -14.20 9.04 -34.74
CA ALA A 55 -12.79 8.80 -35.07
C ALA A 55 -11.90 8.94 -33.84
N THR A 56 -12.15 9.98 -33.02
CA THR A 56 -11.47 10.19 -31.74
C THR A 56 -11.82 9.10 -30.73
N ARG A 57 -13.07 8.60 -30.72
CA ARG A 57 -13.48 7.46 -29.88
C ARG A 57 -12.75 6.17 -30.25
N ARG A 58 -12.60 5.87 -31.54
CA ARG A 58 -11.83 4.71 -32.04
C ARG A 58 -10.35 4.83 -31.73
N PHE A 59 -9.77 6.03 -31.88
CA PHE A 59 -8.40 6.29 -31.49
C PHE A 59 -8.15 5.98 -30.01
N ILE A 60 -9.05 6.43 -29.11
CA ILE A 60 -8.96 6.11 -27.68
C ILE A 60 -9.10 4.61 -27.44
N ALA A 61 -10.03 3.92 -28.10
CA ALA A 61 -10.22 2.48 -27.92
C ALA A 61 -9.00 1.65 -28.38
N GLU A 62 -8.41 2.01 -29.52
CA GLU A 62 -7.24 1.32 -30.11
C GLU A 62 -5.94 1.63 -29.35
N ASN A 63 -5.82 2.83 -28.77
CA ASN A 63 -4.64 3.25 -28.02
C ASN A 63 -4.87 3.22 -26.50
N ALA A 64 -6.00 2.66 -26.02
CA ALA A 64 -6.36 2.63 -24.60
C ALA A 64 -5.29 1.95 -23.76
N ALA A 65 -4.70 0.87 -24.28
CA ALA A 65 -3.57 0.19 -23.64
C ALA A 65 -2.33 1.10 -23.55
N GLY A 66 -2.07 1.94 -24.55
CA GLY A 66 -0.99 2.93 -24.54
C GLY A 66 -1.25 4.12 -23.61
N PHE A 67 -2.51 4.52 -23.45
CA PHE A 67 -2.91 5.56 -22.48
C PHE A 67 -2.94 5.05 -21.03
N LEU A 68 -3.26 3.77 -20.82
CA LEU A 68 -3.17 3.10 -19.51
C LEU A 68 -1.73 2.70 -19.16
N ALA A 69 -0.90 2.37 -20.16
CA ALA A 69 0.53 2.06 -20.00
C ALA A 69 1.44 3.30 -20.05
N ALA A 70 0.88 4.47 -20.35
CA ALA A 70 1.49 5.77 -20.06
C ALA A 70 0.88 6.30 -18.75
N PRO A 71 1.19 5.70 -17.58
CA PRO A 71 0.88 6.37 -16.34
C PRO A 71 1.59 7.72 -16.39
N ALA A 72 0.83 8.78 -16.12
CA ALA A 72 1.27 10.15 -15.92
C ALA A 72 2.74 10.40 -16.30
N ALA A 73 2.96 11.05 -17.44
CA ALA A 73 4.25 11.68 -17.72
C ALA A 73 4.48 12.86 -16.76
N THR A 74 4.41 12.63 -15.44
CA THR A 74 5.37 13.23 -14.54
C THR A 74 6.73 12.98 -15.19
N GLY A 75 7.52 14.01 -15.45
CA GLY A 75 8.77 13.95 -16.25
C GLY A 75 9.91 13.09 -15.68
N HIS A 76 9.59 11.93 -15.12
CA HIS A 76 10.48 10.84 -14.78
C HIS A 76 10.54 9.88 -15.97
N ALA A 77 11.75 9.52 -16.38
CA ALA A 77 11.96 8.52 -17.41
C ALA A 77 11.28 7.19 -16.97
N PRO A 78 10.84 6.34 -17.90
CA PRO A 78 10.29 5.02 -17.57
C PRO A 78 11.25 4.19 -16.70
N ASP A 79 12.56 4.43 -16.82
CA ASP A 79 13.59 3.86 -15.94
C ASP A 79 13.49 4.38 -14.50
N ASP A 80 13.19 5.66 -14.28
CA ASP A 80 13.07 6.24 -12.94
C ASP A 80 11.83 5.73 -12.18
N VAL A 81 10.72 5.48 -12.88
CA VAL A 81 9.49 4.90 -12.30
C VAL A 81 9.73 3.42 -11.93
N ALA A 82 10.41 2.68 -12.80
CA ALA A 82 10.80 1.30 -12.54
C ALA A 82 11.81 1.20 -11.39
N GLU A 83 12.77 2.12 -11.31
CA GLU A 83 13.75 2.21 -10.21
C GLU A 83 13.09 2.60 -8.88
N GLY A 84 12.13 3.52 -8.88
CA GLY A 84 11.33 3.87 -7.71
C GLY A 84 10.61 2.65 -7.12
N SER A 85 9.90 1.90 -7.97
CA SER A 85 9.20 0.68 -7.58
C SER A 85 10.14 -0.42 -7.05
N LYS A 86 11.29 -0.63 -7.71
CA LYS A 86 12.33 -1.56 -7.24
C LYS A 86 12.90 -1.16 -5.88
N ARG A 87 13.14 0.13 -5.66
CA ARG A 87 13.66 0.65 -4.39
C ARG A 87 12.64 0.50 -3.27
N GLU A 88 11.37 0.78 -3.53
CA GLU A 88 10.28 0.57 -2.57
C GLU A 88 10.19 -0.90 -2.15
N PHE A 89 10.21 -1.81 -3.13
CA PHE A 89 10.23 -3.25 -2.85
C PHE A 89 11.46 -3.66 -2.05
N ALA A 90 12.65 -3.17 -2.40
CA ALA A 90 13.89 -3.50 -1.70
C ALA A 90 13.86 -3.03 -0.23
N VAL A 91 13.31 -1.85 0.05
CA VAL A 91 13.16 -1.34 1.42
C VAL A 91 12.12 -2.15 2.19
N ALA A 92 10.98 -2.48 1.58
CA ALA A 92 9.98 -3.35 2.19
C ALA A 92 10.54 -4.73 2.50
N LEU A 93 11.30 -5.31 1.57
CA LEU A 93 11.95 -6.61 1.72
C LEU A 93 13.02 -6.58 2.84
N LEU A 94 13.84 -5.54 2.89
CA LEU A 94 14.82 -5.35 3.95
C LEU A 94 14.14 -5.28 5.32
N CYS A 95 13.04 -4.51 5.44
CA CYS A 95 12.26 -4.42 6.67
C CYS A 95 11.61 -5.74 7.04
N ALA A 96 11.10 -6.51 6.06
CA ALA A 96 10.52 -7.83 6.27
C ALA A 96 11.55 -8.84 6.78
N VAL A 97 12.75 -8.85 6.19
CA VAL A 97 13.87 -9.70 6.64
C VAL A 97 14.33 -9.30 8.03
N ALA A 98 14.45 -8.00 8.30
CA ALA A 98 14.81 -7.51 9.62
C ALA A 98 13.78 -7.89 10.70
N ALA A 99 12.48 -7.85 10.37
CA ALA A 99 11.41 -8.33 11.24
C ALA A 99 11.52 -9.84 11.52
N ALA A 100 11.80 -10.64 10.50
CA ALA A 100 12.02 -12.08 10.67
C ALA A 100 13.23 -12.39 11.57
N ILE A 101 14.34 -11.66 11.40
CA ILE A 101 15.51 -11.77 12.27
C ILE A 101 15.17 -11.35 13.70
N ALA A 102 14.42 -10.27 13.89
CA ALA A 102 14.01 -9.80 15.20
C ALA A 102 13.13 -10.83 15.94
N VAL A 103 12.25 -11.53 15.25
CA VAL A 103 11.46 -12.63 15.84
C VAL A 103 12.34 -13.82 16.25
N LYS A 104 13.47 -14.04 15.57
CA LYS A 104 14.43 -15.10 15.89
C LYS A 104 15.42 -14.72 16.99
N LEU A 105 15.66 -13.43 17.22
CA LEU A 105 16.66 -12.95 18.16
C LEU A 105 16.46 -13.44 19.61
N PRO A 106 15.23 -13.49 20.17
CA PRO A 106 15.00 -14.02 21.52
C PRO A 106 15.36 -15.50 21.70
N LEU A 107 15.30 -16.32 20.63
CA LEU A 107 15.72 -17.73 20.68
C LEU A 107 17.20 -17.87 21.05
N LEU A 108 18.05 -16.92 20.64
CA LEU A 108 19.47 -16.92 20.98
C LEU A 108 19.74 -16.66 22.46
N PHE A 109 18.78 -16.04 23.15
CA PHE A 109 18.83 -15.78 24.59
C PHE A 109 18.11 -16.88 25.42
N GLY A 110 17.65 -17.95 24.76
CA GLY A 110 16.99 -19.09 25.42
C GLY A 110 15.46 -19.01 25.47
N TYR A 111 14.83 -17.94 24.99
CA TYR A 111 13.37 -17.83 24.94
C TYR A 111 12.83 -18.63 23.75
N ARG A 112 12.14 -19.72 24.01
CA ARG A 112 11.51 -20.56 22.97
C ARG A 112 10.11 -20.03 22.61
N LEU A 113 9.68 -20.26 21.36
CA LEU A 113 8.32 -19.92 20.91
C LEU A 113 7.25 -20.77 21.63
N GLU A 114 7.61 -21.97 22.06
CA GLU A 114 6.74 -22.90 22.78
C GLU A 114 7.39 -23.31 24.11
N GLY A 115 6.57 -23.52 25.14
CA GLY A 115 7.05 -23.84 26.50
C GLY A 115 7.51 -22.61 27.29
N ASP A 116 8.69 -22.71 27.92
CA ASP A 116 9.24 -21.78 28.93
C ASP A 116 9.73 -20.42 28.39
N GLY A 117 8.99 -19.85 27.43
CA GLY A 117 9.29 -18.59 26.75
C GLY A 117 8.13 -18.06 25.90
N ALA A 118 7.03 -18.82 25.79
CA ALA A 118 5.86 -18.42 25.02
C ALA A 118 5.23 -17.11 25.55
N GLU A 119 5.30 -16.87 26.85
CA GLU A 119 4.78 -15.64 27.48
C GLU A 119 5.54 -14.39 27.04
N PHE A 120 6.86 -14.51 26.87
CA PHE A 120 7.68 -13.42 26.35
C PHE A 120 7.24 -13.08 24.92
N TYR A 121 7.03 -14.09 24.07
CA TYR A 121 6.54 -13.90 22.71
C TYR A 121 5.12 -13.33 22.68
N LEU A 122 4.23 -13.80 23.56
CA LEU A 122 2.85 -13.32 23.64
C LEU A 122 2.78 -11.80 23.84
N LEU A 123 3.67 -11.25 24.68
CA LEU A 123 3.72 -9.82 24.98
C LEU A 123 4.58 -9.02 23.99
N ASN A 124 5.73 -9.56 23.59
CA ASN A 124 6.73 -8.82 22.81
C ASN A 124 6.61 -8.99 21.29
N LEU A 125 5.80 -9.93 20.77
CA LEU A 125 5.70 -10.16 19.31
C LEU A 125 5.34 -8.89 18.54
N SER A 126 4.40 -8.10 19.07
CA SER A 126 4.02 -6.82 18.47
C SER A 126 5.17 -5.80 18.48
N LEU A 127 5.96 -5.77 19.56
CA LEU A 127 7.16 -4.93 19.68
C LEU A 127 8.32 -5.41 18.81
N LEU A 128 8.36 -6.69 18.43
CA LEU A 128 9.38 -7.24 17.53
C LEU A 128 9.05 -6.98 16.06
N VAL A 129 7.78 -6.95 15.67
CA VAL A 129 7.38 -6.85 14.25
C VAL A 129 6.96 -5.43 13.86
N LEU A 130 6.14 -4.77 14.67
CA LEU A 130 5.55 -3.47 14.31
C LEU A 130 6.56 -2.31 14.15
N PRO A 131 7.73 -2.25 14.82
CA PRO A 131 8.70 -1.18 14.54
C PRO A 131 9.22 -1.20 13.11
N PHE A 132 9.36 -2.38 12.49
CA PHE A 132 9.80 -2.50 11.11
C PHE A 132 8.73 -2.06 10.12
N LEU A 133 7.46 -2.37 10.42
CA LEU A 133 6.33 -1.80 9.70
C LEU A 133 6.30 -0.26 9.85
N ALA A 134 6.54 0.26 11.06
CA ALA A 134 6.64 1.70 11.31
C ALA A 134 7.77 2.34 10.50
N ALA A 135 8.94 1.68 10.44
CA ALA A 135 10.10 2.14 9.68
C ALA A 135 9.81 2.19 8.17
N TYR A 136 9.17 1.15 7.63
CA TYR A 136 8.70 1.13 6.25
C TYR A 136 7.71 2.27 5.96
N LEU A 137 6.70 2.45 6.81
CA LEU A 137 5.71 3.52 6.65
C LEU A 137 6.33 4.91 6.79
N ALA A 138 7.28 5.10 7.72
CA ALA A 138 8.00 6.36 7.88
C ALA A 138 8.87 6.66 6.66
N TRP A 139 9.50 5.64 6.06
CA TRP A 139 10.26 5.79 4.82
C TRP A 139 9.34 6.16 3.64
N ALA A 140 8.20 5.48 3.51
CA ALA A 140 7.26 5.70 2.41
C ALA A 140 6.51 7.04 2.51
N LYS A 141 6.09 7.45 3.71
CA LYS A 141 5.26 8.65 3.95
C LYS A 141 6.05 9.90 4.37
N ARG A 142 7.31 9.73 4.79
CA ARG A 142 8.20 10.81 5.27
C ARG A 142 7.53 11.77 6.28
N PRO A 143 6.99 11.25 7.40
CA PRO A 143 6.36 12.08 8.42
C PRO A 143 7.37 13.03 9.08
N PRO A 144 6.93 14.15 9.69
CA PRO A 144 7.81 15.06 10.40
C PRO A 144 8.47 14.38 11.61
N ARG A 145 9.71 14.78 11.92
CA ARG A 145 10.56 14.14 12.95
C ARG A 145 9.92 14.05 14.33
N TRP A 146 9.06 15.00 14.70
CA TRP A 146 8.37 14.97 15.99
C TRP A 146 7.36 13.81 16.10
N GLN A 147 6.69 13.43 14.99
CA GLN A 147 5.79 12.27 14.95
C GLN A 147 6.58 10.97 15.09
N MET A 148 7.75 10.90 14.43
CA MET A 148 8.65 9.75 14.58
C MET A 148 9.12 9.61 16.03
N GLY A 149 9.51 10.71 16.67
CA GLY A 149 9.91 10.72 18.08
C GLY A 149 8.78 10.30 19.02
N ALA A 150 7.54 10.76 18.77
CA ALA A 150 6.37 10.35 19.55
C ALA A 150 6.08 8.85 19.41
N VAL A 151 6.11 8.32 18.19
CA VAL A 151 5.87 6.90 17.91
C VAL A 151 6.98 6.06 18.55
N ALA A 152 8.25 6.42 18.34
CA ALA A 152 9.37 5.74 19.00
C ALA A 152 9.23 5.77 20.53
N GLY A 153 8.79 6.89 21.11
CA GLY A 153 8.51 7.01 22.53
C GLY A 153 7.44 6.04 23.02
N VAL A 154 6.34 5.84 22.28
CA VAL A 154 5.29 4.87 22.64
C VAL A 154 5.80 3.44 22.54
N PHE A 155 6.60 3.10 21.53
CA PHE A 155 7.21 1.79 21.40
C PHE A 155 8.18 1.48 22.55
N VAL A 156 9.04 2.44 22.91
CA VAL A 156 9.97 2.32 24.03
C VAL A 156 9.21 2.21 25.35
N ALA A 157 8.20 3.05 25.57
CA ALA A 157 7.38 2.99 26.78
C ALA A 157 6.65 1.63 26.90
N GLY A 158 6.10 1.12 25.80
CA GLY A 158 5.48 -0.20 25.76
C GLY A 158 6.48 -1.32 26.08
N ALA A 159 7.67 -1.27 25.49
CA ALA A 159 8.74 -2.24 25.78
C ALA A 159 9.18 -2.20 27.24
N VAL A 160 9.37 -1.01 27.82
CA VAL A 160 9.71 -0.87 29.24
C VAL A 160 8.58 -1.38 30.12
N ALA A 161 7.32 -1.03 29.84
CA ALA A 161 6.17 -1.46 30.63
C ALA A 161 6.02 -2.99 30.65
N VAL A 162 6.19 -3.64 29.50
CA VAL A 162 6.10 -5.11 29.38
C VAL A 162 7.26 -5.82 30.05
N ASN A 163 8.47 -5.28 29.99
CA ASN A 163 9.66 -5.98 30.47
C ASN A 163 10.05 -5.61 31.91
N ALA A 164 9.57 -4.49 32.45
CA ALA A 164 9.82 -4.08 33.84
C ALA A 164 8.72 -4.50 34.81
N TYR A 165 7.50 -4.76 34.32
CA TYR A 165 6.38 -5.15 35.18
C TYR A 165 6.44 -6.65 35.49
N PRO A 166 6.42 -7.06 36.77
CA PRO A 166 6.42 -8.46 37.15
C PRO A 166 5.02 -9.05 36.92
N PHE A 167 4.81 -9.59 35.73
CA PHE A 167 3.58 -10.33 35.42
C PHE A 167 3.54 -11.64 36.18
N VAL A 168 2.33 -12.03 36.59
CA VAL A 168 2.04 -13.37 37.12
C VAL A 168 1.45 -14.17 35.97
N ASP A 169 1.99 -15.37 35.75
CA ASP A 169 1.58 -16.29 34.69
C ASP A 169 0.07 -16.55 34.75
N GLY A 170 -0.62 -16.29 33.64
CA GLY A 170 -2.08 -16.43 33.54
C GLY A 170 -2.88 -15.36 34.28
N GLY A 171 -2.22 -14.33 34.82
CA GLY A 171 -2.86 -13.22 35.50
C GLY A 171 -3.65 -12.32 34.54
N SER A 172 -4.77 -11.74 35.01
CA SER A 172 -5.63 -10.89 34.18
C SER A 172 -4.90 -9.69 33.58
N THR A 173 -3.89 -9.14 34.27
CA THR A 173 -3.07 -8.02 33.79
C THR A 173 -2.19 -8.41 32.60
N GLN A 174 -1.67 -9.65 32.57
CA GLN A 174 -0.88 -10.17 31.45
C GLN A 174 -1.74 -10.29 30.19
N THR A 175 -2.90 -10.93 30.31
CA THR A 175 -3.88 -11.07 29.21
C THR A 175 -4.35 -9.70 28.71
N LEU A 176 -4.67 -8.77 29.62
CA LEU A 176 -5.05 -7.41 29.21
C LEU A 176 -3.92 -6.76 28.41
N THR A 177 -2.69 -6.83 28.89
CA THR A 177 -1.54 -6.21 28.22
C THR A 177 -1.29 -6.84 26.85
N ALA A 178 -1.36 -8.17 26.75
CA ALA A 178 -1.19 -8.90 25.49
C ALA A 178 -2.20 -8.51 24.41
N ILE A 179 -3.43 -8.17 24.80
CA ILE A 179 -4.48 -7.72 23.86
C ILE A 179 -4.34 -6.23 23.54
N HIS A 180 -4.12 -5.38 24.55
CA HIS A 180 -4.20 -3.93 24.38
C HIS A 180 -2.91 -3.33 23.79
N LEU A 181 -1.75 -3.94 24.04
CA LEU A 181 -0.48 -3.42 23.54
C LEU A 181 -0.40 -3.47 22.00
N PRO A 182 -0.70 -4.59 21.31
CA PRO A 182 -0.71 -4.61 19.84
C PRO A 182 -1.67 -3.59 19.25
N VAL A 183 -2.85 -3.41 19.86
CA VAL A 183 -3.85 -2.42 19.43
C VAL A 183 -3.32 -1.00 19.59
N LEU A 184 -2.73 -0.68 20.74
CA LEU A 184 -2.12 0.63 21.00
C LEU A 184 -1.03 0.94 19.98
N LEU A 185 -0.10 0.00 19.77
CA LEU A 185 0.99 0.15 18.81
C LEU A 185 0.45 0.29 17.38
N TRP A 186 -0.55 -0.50 16.99
CA TRP A 186 -1.21 -0.36 15.69
C TRP A 186 -1.83 1.03 15.48
N LEU A 187 -2.53 1.56 16.48
CA LEU A 187 -3.11 2.91 16.40
C LEU A 187 -2.02 3.99 16.24
N THR A 188 -0.85 3.80 16.86
CA THR A 188 0.28 4.73 16.69
C THR A 188 0.85 4.71 15.28
N LEU A 189 0.81 3.56 14.58
CA LEU A 189 1.21 3.47 13.17
C LEU A 189 0.34 4.31 12.26
N GLY A 190 -0.94 4.51 12.60
CA GLY A 190 -1.80 5.41 11.83
C GLY A 190 -1.35 6.86 11.86
N VAL A 191 -0.64 7.30 12.91
CA VAL A 191 0.00 8.63 12.97
C VAL A 191 1.14 8.72 11.95
N VAL A 192 1.93 7.64 11.80
CA VAL A 192 3.03 7.54 10.81
C VAL A 192 2.49 7.44 9.39
N ALA A 193 1.37 6.73 9.19
CA ALA A 193 0.76 6.48 7.88
C ALA A 193 0.18 7.73 7.19
N GLY A 194 0.36 8.93 7.78
CA GLY A 194 -0.05 10.21 7.20
C GLY A 194 -1.45 10.65 7.63
N ALA A 195 -2.09 9.94 8.55
CA ALA A 195 -3.33 10.42 9.12
C ALA A 195 -3.00 11.34 10.31
N ALA A 196 -3.34 12.62 10.17
CA ALA A 196 -3.76 13.40 11.33
C ALA A 196 -5.11 12.82 11.82
N LEU A 197 -5.10 11.54 12.24
CA LEU A 197 -6.24 10.65 12.51
C LEU A 197 -7.33 11.33 13.34
N TRP A 198 -6.93 12.29 14.16
CA TRP A 198 -7.80 12.92 15.14
C TRP A 198 -8.47 14.19 14.63
N ARG A 199 -7.94 14.84 13.58
CA ARG A 199 -8.45 16.15 13.13
C ARG A 199 -9.58 16.08 12.11
N THR A 200 -9.65 15.04 11.28
CA THR A 200 -10.69 14.93 10.23
C THR A 200 -11.28 13.53 10.13
N VAL A 201 -12.57 13.45 9.78
CA VAL A 201 -13.28 12.19 9.55
C VAL A 201 -12.67 11.41 8.37
N ALA A 202 -12.23 12.12 7.33
CA ALA A 202 -11.59 11.52 6.16
C ALA A 202 -10.31 10.74 6.54
N ALA A 203 -9.47 11.30 7.43
CA ALA A 203 -8.24 10.63 7.87
C ALA A 203 -8.53 9.34 8.66
N ARG A 204 -9.60 9.33 9.48
CA ARG A 204 -10.04 8.12 10.22
C ARG A 204 -10.52 7.04 9.27
N MET A 205 -11.36 7.41 8.32
CA MET A 205 -11.90 6.49 7.33
C MET A 205 -10.78 5.88 6.49
N GLU A 206 -9.77 6.68 6.13
CA GLU A 206 -8.63 6.23 5.35
C GLU A 206 -7.76 5.21 6.11
N PHE A 207 -7.53 5.44 7.40
CA PHE A 207 -6.80 4.51 8.25
C PHE A 207 -7.56 3.20 8.49
N THR A 208 -8.87 3.26 8.71
CA THR A 208 -9.71 2.05 8.82
C THR A 208 -9.71 1.27 7.52
N ARG A 209 -9.80 1.96 6.36
CA ARG A 209 -9.69 1.33 5.05
C ARG A 209 -8.33 0.67 4.86
N PHE A 210 -7.25 1.37 5.18
CA PHE A 210 -5.89 0.83 5.11
C PHE A 210 -5.74 -0.42 5.97
N THR A 211 -6.23 -0.36 7.22
CA THR A 211 -6.19 -1.50 8.14
C THR A 211 -6.98 -2.68 7.61
N GLY A 212 -8.17 -2.45 7.03
CA GLY A 212 -8.98 -3.50 6.42
C GLY A 212 -8.34 -4.13 5.19
N GLU A 213 -7.82 -3.30 4.27
CA GLU A 213 -7.10 -3.77 3.07
C GLU A 213 -5.83 -4.54 3.45
N TRP A 214 -5.08 -4.05 4.43
CA TRP A 214 -3.90 -4.72 4.98
C TRP A 214 -4.26 -6.06 5.60
N PHE A 215 -5.29 -6.11 6.44
CA PHE A 215 -5.73 -7.34 7.10
C PHE A 215 -6.15 -8.41 6.09
N ILE A 216 -6.95 -8.04 5.09
CA ILE A 216 -7.36 -8.97 4.02
C ILE A 216 -6.13 -9.47 3.25
N THR A 217 -5.21 -8.57 2.90
CA THR A 217 -4.00 -8.93 2.15
C THR A 217 -3.09 -9.86 2.95
N TYR A 218 -2.89 -9.55 4.23
CA TYR A 218 -2.14 -10.38 5.16
C TYR A 218 -2.78 -11.77 5.33
N ALA A 219 -4.11 -11.82 5.53
CA ALA A 219 -4.83 -13.08 5.67
C ALA A 219 -4.70 -13.96 4.43
N LEU A 220 -4.77 -13.37 3.22
CA LEU A 220 -4.57 -14.11 1.96
C LEU A 220 -3.15 -14.68 1.87
N ILE A 221 -2.13 -13.89 2.23
CA ILE A 221 -0.74 -14.35 2.25
C ILE A 221 -0.55 -15.46 3.28
N ALA A 222 -1.10 -15.29 4.49
CA ALA A 222 -0.96 -16.24 5.58
C ALA A 222 -1.67 -17.57 5.28
N MET A 223 -2.88 -17.53 4.70
CA MET A 223 -3.58 -18.75 4.27
C MET A 223 -2.83 -19.44 3.13
N GLY A 224 -2.37 -18.69 2.12
CA GLY A 224 -1.57 -19.25 1.03
C GLY A 224 -0.27 -19.89 1.52
N GLY A 225 0.45 -19.20 2.41
CA GLY A 225 1.68 -19.69 3.03
C GLY A 225 1.44 -20.90 3.94
N GLY A 226 0.35 -20.91 4.71
CA GLY A 226 -0.05 -22.03 5.56
C GLY A 226 -0.40 -23.29 4.76
N VAL A 227 -1.20 -23.15 3.70
CA VAL A 227 -1.53 -24.27 2.79
C VAL A 227 -0.27 -24.81 2.12
N LEU A 228 0.58 -23.93 1.58
CA LEU A 228 1.84 -24.34 0.96
C LEU A 228 2.76 -25.05 1.95
N SER A 229 2.84 -24.56 3.19
CA SER A 229 3.63 -25.17 4.26
C SER A 229 3.07 -26.55 4.64
N GLY A 230 1.75 -26.69 4.76
CA GLY A 230 1.10 -27.97 5.05
C GLY A 230 1.32 -29.02 3.96
N ILE A 231 1.20 -28.62 2.68
CA ILE A 231 1.52 -29.50 1.55
C ILE A 231 3.00 -29.91 1.59
N THR A 232 3.89 -28.97 1.89
CA THR A 232 5.34 -29.25 2.00
C THR A 232 5.59 -30.30 3.08
N VAL A 233 5.04 -30.12 4.29
CA VAL A 233 5.18 -31.11 5.37
C VAL A 233 4.65 -32.47 4.93
N GLY A 234 3.46 -32.53 4.34
CA GLY A 234 2.86 -33.80 3.89
C GLY A 234 3.67 -34.53 2.80
N VAL A 235 4.25 -33.80 1.85
CA VAL A 235 5.10 -34.39 0.80
C VAL A 235 6.39 -34.95 1.38
N PHE A 236 7.04 -34.23 2.29
CA PHE A 236 8.28 -34.68 2.93
C PHE A 236 8.02 -35.83 3.91
N ASP A 237 6.91 -35.80 4.63
CA ASP A 237 6.51 -36.89 5.53
C ASP A 237 6.25 -38.19 4.77
N ALA A 238 5.64 -38.12 3.58
CA ALA A 238 5.40 -39.28 2.71
C ALA A 238 6.69 -39.98 2.24
N ILE A 239 7.83 -39.27 2.19
CA ILE A 239 9.15 -39.83 1.88
C ILE A 239 9.98 -40.14 3.14
N GLY A 240 9.38 -40.05 4.32
CA GLY A 240 10.00 -40.36 5.61
C GLY A 240 10.89 -39.25 6.19
N LEU A 241 10.74 -38.00 5.73
CA LEU A 241 11.49 -36.84 6.21
C LEU A 241 10.62 -35.93 7.07
N SER A 242 10.99 -35.76 8.35
CA SER A 242 10.31 -34.82 9.26
C SER A 242 10.77 -33.37 9.04
N THR A 243 9.95 -32.59 8.34
CA THR A 243 10.20 -31.15 8.12
C THR A 243 9.39 -30.24 9.05
N GLU A 244 8.54 -30.83 9.89
CA GLU A 244 7.61 -30.11 10.78
C GLU A 244 8.33 -29.06 11.63
N THR A 245 9.43 -29.41 12.30
CA THR A 245 10.20 -28.49 13.14
C THR A 245 10.78 -27.32 12.35
N VAL A 246 11.27 -27.56 11.13
CA VAL A 246 11.79 -26.48 10.27
C VAL A 246 10.66 -25.54 9.88
N VAL A 247 9.49 -26.08 9.54
CA VAL A 247 8.33 -25.28 9.14
C VAL A 247 7.77 -24.48 10.30
N SER A 248 7.55 -25.11 11.46
CA SER A 248 6.95 -24.48 12.64
C SER A 248 7.88 -23.45 13.29
N GLU A 249 9.18 -23.73 13.38
CA GLU A 249 10.10 -22.82 14.02
C GLU A 249 10.59 -21.72 13.09
N TRP A 250 10.80 -22.01 11.79
CA TRP A 250 11.41 -21.06 10.85
C TRP A 250 10.41 -20.48 9.86
N VAL A 251 9.76 -21.33 9.07
CA VAL A 251 8.96 -20.86 7.92
C VAL A 251 7.76 -20.04 8.38
N ILE A 252 7.00 -20.55 9.35
CA ILE A 252 5.77 -19.90 9.82
C ILE A 252 6.08 -18.56 10.53
N PRO A 253 6.97 -18.49 11.55
CA PRO A 253 7.18 -17.26 12.28
C PRO A 253 7.87 -16.18 11.45
N CYS A 254 8.88 -16.55 10.65
CA CYS A 254 9.56 -15.61 9.74
C CYS A 254 8.63 -15.15 8.62
N GLY A 255 7.84 -16.07 8.06
CA GLY A 255 6.86 -15.78 7.02
C GLY A 255 5.76 -14.84 7.53
N ALA A 256 5.21 -15.10 8.72
CA ALA A 256 4.21 -14.23 9.36
C ALA A 256 4.77 -12.83 9.64
N ALA A 257 5.97 -12.73 10.24
CA ALA A 257 6.61 -11.45 10.52
C ALA A 257 6.89 -10.63 9.25
N GLY A 258 7.44 -11.28 8.21
CA GLY A 258 7.71 -10.64 6.93
C GLY A 258 6.43 -10.22 6.20
N ALA A 259 5.40 -11.06 6.25
CA ALA A 259 4.11 -10.80 5.61
C ALA A 259 3.42 -9.54 6.15
N VAL A 260 3.62 -9.17 7.44
CA VAL A 260 3.11 -7.92 8.01
C VAL A 260 3.59 -6.70 7.21
N VAL A 261 4.89 -6.67 6.87
CA VAL A 261 5.50 -5.57 6.12
C VAL A 261 5.14 -5.64 4.64
N ILE A 262 5.22 -6.83 4.03
CA ILE A 262 4.92 -7.01 2.60
C ILE A 262 3.45 -6.71 2.29
N ALA A 263 2.52 -7.10 3.17
CA ALA A 263 1.11 -6.76 3.03
C ALA A 263 0.90 -5.23 3.02
N ALA A 264 1.61 -4.50 3.88
CA ALA A 264 1.53 -3.04 3.90
C ALA A 264 2.11 -2.41 2.63
N TRP A 265 3.23 -2.93 2.12
CA TRP A 265 3.79 -2.50 0.84
C TRP A 265 2.82 -2.74 -0.33
N LEU A 266 2.18 -3.92 -0.42
CA LEU A 266 1.20 -4.23 -1.46
C LEU A 266 -0.05 -3.34 -1.42
N VAL A 267 -0.53 -2.98 -0.23
CA VAL A 267 -1.68 -2.07 -0.07
C VAL A 267 -1.30 -0.65 -0.49
N GLU A 268 -0.12 -0.17 -0.09
CA GLU A 268 0.36 1.16 -0.47
C GLU A 268 0.62 1.27 -1.98
N GLY A 269 1.27 0.26 -2.58
CA GLY A 269 1.51 0.21 -4.02
C GLY A 269 0.22 0.22 -4.85
N ARG A 270 -0.84 -0.46 -4.38
CA ARG A 270 -2.17 -0.40 -5.03
C ARG A 270 -2.79 1.00 -4.99
N ARG A 271 -2.55 1.77 -3.92
CA ARG A 271 -3.03 3.16 -3.85
C ARG A 271 -2.28 4.10 -4.77
N ASN A 272 -1.00 3.87 -5.00
CA ASN A 272 -0.22 4.66 -5.96
C ASN A 272 -0.66 4.36 -7.40
N LEU A 273 -1.01 3.11 -7.72
CA LEU A 273 -1.54 2.74 -9.04
C LEU A 273 -2.97 3.25 -9.28
N VAL A 274 -3.84 3.21 -8.26
CA VAL A 274 -5.21 3.75 -8.37
C VAL A 274 -5.24 5.27 -8.26
N GLY A 275 -4.30 5.88 -7.53
CA GLY A 275 -4.11 7.34 -7.42
C GLY A 275 -3.62 7.98 -8.71
N GLY A 276 -2.89 7.23 -9.56
CA GLY A 276 -2.57 7.64 -10.92
C GLY A 276 -3.76 7.56 -11.90
N VAL A 277 -4.87 6.91 -11.53
CA VAL A 277 -6.04 6.66 -12.40
C VAL A 277 -7.35 7.20 -11.80
N ALA A 278 -7.33 7.95 -10.69
CA ALA A 278 -8.56 8.47 -10.09
C ALA A 278 -8.42 9.92 -9.59
N PRO A 279 -9.00 10.85 -10.38
CA PRO A 279 -10.14 11.58 -9.85
C PRO A 279 -11.35 11.50 -10.79
N MET A 280 -11.84 10.29 -11.08
CA MET A 280 -13.02 10.11 -11.96
C MET A 280 -14.33 9.76 -11.25
N ARG A 281 -14.47 10.09 -9.97
CA ARG A 281 -15.76 9.93 -9.26
C ARG A 281 -16.33 11.18 -8.60
N ALA A 282 -15.68 12.33 -8.70
CA ALA A 282 -16.24 13.59 -8.18
C ALA A 282 -17.17 14.33 -9.17
N VAL A 283 -17.03 14.11 -10.48
CA VAL A 283 -17.75 14.92 -11.49
C VAL A 283 -19.21 14.46 -11.71
N VAL A 284 -19.56 13.20 -11.39
CA VAL A 284 -20.92 12.69 -11.66
C VAL A 284 -21.97 13.21 -10.68
N HIS A 285 -21.60 13.71 -9.49
CA HIS A 285 -22.60 14.21 -8.54
C HIS A 285 -22.96 15.70 -8.70
N LEU A 286 -22.16 16.49 -9.43
CA LEU A 286 -22.50 17.89 -9.71
C LEU A 286 -23.43 18.08 -10.93
N ARG A 287 -23.70 17.03 -11.71
CA ARG A 287 -24.62 17.11 -12.86
C ARG A 287 -26.10 16.87 -12.55
N ARG A 288 -26.45 16.40 -11.34
CA ARG A 288 -27.87 16.18 -10.97
C ARG A 288 -28.57 17.40 -10.37
N VAL A 289 -27.84 18.38 -9.85
CA VAL A 289 -28.43 19.59 -9.25
C VAL A 289 -28.67 20.69 -10.29
N ARG A 290 -27.98 20.67 -11.44
CA ARG A 290 -28.13 21.70 -12.49
C ARG A 290 -29.11 21.38 -13.62
N ARG A 291 -29.86 20.27 -13.52
CA ARG A 291 -30.94 19.90 -14.46
C ARG A 291 -32.34 19.95 -13.84
N GLY A 292 -32.49 20.52 -12.66
CA GLY A 292 -33.76 20.68 -11.94
C GLY A 292 -34.11 22.13 -11.59
N GLY A 293 -33.68 23.09 -12.40
CA GLY A 293 -34.05 24.51 -12.30
C GLY A 293 -34.23 25.10 -13.68
#